data_AF-A0AAD6HYF5-F1
#
_entry.id   AF-A0AAD6HYF5-F1
#
_cell.length_a   1.000
_cell.length_b   1.000
_cell.length_c   1.000
_cell.angle_alpha   90.00
_cell.angle_beta   90.00
_cell.angle_gamma   90.00
#
_symmetry.space_group_name_H-M   'P 1'
#
loop_
_entity.id
_entity.type
_entity.pdbx_description
1 polymer ?
#
loop_
_entity_poly.entity_id
_entity_poly.type
_entity_poly.pdbx_seq_one_letter_code
_entity_poly.pdbx_strand_id
1 'polypeptide(L)'
;MTSYLYPQQDHLKDLNGIHANPLHENSDSSQVTLAVRQRHQALPEADISNLASVLADLGKASSETNPHRATESLHSLIRSVTDITTSHTKDYSSPSHAVSISTGDLAVYAMRDAIQWWAHWDRSMKDDYWKRLYIAFSTIPEDLIIPPQHLLDGEFRLLGNSFADLMNGLRTESVAADNIAFMEKCLLQQYLVQYLDKTDPKFRNIMRSDSECQARWRDIMANTYGSTAALLAANKSKSVGLFGTALQMTITMDTLAMEQVCHSLIPATMDSQDYRQCSEPEFRGVYLQYMNLLHMIPTAPLLSRSVSSGLHFIPSMDGARERRKSVRFPMSVSLLNKVRSYSQ
;
A
#
# COMPACT_ATOMS: atom_id res chain seq x y z
N MET A 1 20.34 -16.12 -27.66
CA MET A 1 20.02 -14.71 -27.35
C MET A 1 18.65 -14.45 -27.94
N THR A 2 17.62 -14.75 -27.15
CA THR A 2 16.27 -15.02 -27.65
C THR A 2 15.35 -13.92 -27.15
N SER A 3 14.91 -13.09 -28.09
CA SER A 3 13.77 -12.19 -27.98
C SER A 3 12.48 -13.02 -27.86
N TYR A 4 11.53 -12.54 -27.05
CA TYR A 4 10.14 -13.01 -27.14
C TYR A 4 9.22 -11.83 -27.40
N LEU A 5 8.66 -11.88 -28.60
CA LEU A 5 7.62 -11.04 -29.17
C LEU A 5 6.26 -11.42 -28.57
N TYR A 6 5.45 -10.43 -28.23
CA TYR A 6 4.00 -10.58 -28.05
C TYR A 6 3.31 -10.71 -29.43
N PRO A 7 2.33 -11.61 -29.62
CA PRO A 7 1.52 -11.63 -30.84
C PRO A 7 0.36 -10.62 -30.73
N GLN A 8 0.22 -9.78 -31.77
CA GLN A 8 -1.00 -9.06 -32.11
C GLN A 8 -2.04 -10.04 -32.65
N GLN A 9 -3.31 -9.91 -32.25
CA GLN A 9 -4.44 -10.34 -33.08
C GLN A 9 -5.61 -9.36 -32.99
N ASP A 10 -5.93 -8.81 -34.16
CA ASP A 10 -7.17 -8.15 -34.54
C ASP A 10 -8.38 -9.04 -34.29
N HIS A 11 -9.50 -8.48 -33.82
CA HIS A 11 -10.86 -8.75 -34.32
C HIS A 11 -11.85 -7.72 -33.75
N LEU A 12 -11.98 -6.59 -34.45
CA LEU A 12 -13.19 -5.75 -34.45
C LEU A 12 -14.06 -6.21 -35.62
N LYS A 13 -15.28 -6.69 -35.36
CA LYS A 13 -16.46 -6.50 -36.22
C LYS A 13 -17.73 -7.03 -35.54
N ASP A 14 -18.77 -6.20 -35.68
CA ASP A 14 -20.20 -6.49 -35.55
C ASP A 14 -20.77 -6.73 -34.14
N LEU A 15 -21.51 -5.74 -33.63
CA LEU A 15 -22.98 -5.79 -33.64
C LEU A 15 -23.58 -4.45 -33.17
N ASN A 16 -24.24 -3.78 -34.12
CA ASN A 16 -25.17 -2.68 -33.89
C ASN A 16 -26.51 -3.19 -33.37
N GLY A 17 -27.15 -2.39 -32.52
CA GLY A 17 -28.60 -2.27 -32.43
C GLY A 17 -29.23 -2.83 -31.16
N ILE A 18 -29.79 -1.94 -30.34
CA ILE A 18 -31.24 -1.87 -30.05
C ILE A 18 -31.51 -0.60 -29.22
N HIS A 19 -32.49 0.18 -29.69
CA HIS A 19 -33.12 1.32 -29.05
C HIS A 19 -33.93 0.91 -27.81
N ALA A 20 -33.94 1.76 -26.78
CA ALA A 20 -35.12 1.96 -25.93
C ALA A 20 -35.16 3.40 -25.39
N ASN A 21 -36.34 4.01 -25.50
CA ASN A 21 -36.68 5.41 -25.27
C ASN A 21 -36.89 5.74 -23.77
N PRO A 22 -36.91 7.05 -23.41
CA PRO A 22 -36.89 7.53 -22.03
C PRO A 22 -38.30 7.63 -21.42
N LEU A 23 -38.41 7.47 -20.10
CA LEU A 23 -39.61 7.83 -19.36
C LEU A 23 -39.28 8.60 -18.08
N HIS A 24 -39.74 9.85 -18.10
CA HIS A 24 -40.32 10.65 -17.02
C HIS A 24 -39.52 10.99 -15.76
N GLU A 25 -39.18 12.28 -15.72
CA GLU A 25 -38.96 13.13 -14.56
C GLU A 25 -40.04 12.96 -13.47
N ASN A 26 -39.59 12.88 -12.22
CA ASN A 26 -40.35 13.40 -11.09
C ASN A 26 -39.46 14.38 -10.34
N SER A 27 -39.84 15.64 -10.48
CA SER A 27 -39.35 16.84 -9.81
C SER A 27 -39.74 16.84 -8.34
N ASP A 28 -38.76 16.70 -7.43
CA ASP A 28 -38.83 17.26 -6.05
C ASP A 28 -37.54 17.04 -5.21
N SER A 29 -36.35 17.23 -5.79
CA SER A 29 -35.07 17.18 -5.03
C SER A 29 -34.13 18.37 -5.30
N SER A 30 -34.68 19.44 -5.86
CA SER A 30 -33.88 20.55 -6.41
C SER A 30 -33.49 21.63 -5.39
N GLN A 31 -34.00 21.59 -4.15
CA GLN A 31 -33.72 22.65 -3.16
C GLN A 31 -32.86 22.23 -1.95
N VAL A 32 -32.70 20.92 -1.68
CA VAL A 32 -31.76 20.44 -0.63
C VAL A 32 -30.37 20.15 -1.20
N THR A 33 -30.28 19.91 -2.51
CA THR A 33 -29.01 19.63 -3.22
C THR A 33 -28.19 20.88 -3.53
N LEU A 34 -28.77 22.09 -3.42
CA LEU A 34 -28.09 23.35 -3.72
C LEU A 34 -27.20 23.87 -2.58
N ALA A 35 -27.47 23.48 -1.33
CA ALA A 35 -26.72 23.97 -0.16
C ALA A 35 -25.45 23.14 0.16
N VAL A 36 -25.34 21.92 -0.36
CA VAL A 36 -24.14 21.07 -0.21
C VAL A 36 -23.15 21.25 -1.38
N ARG A 37 -23.56 21.91 -2.46
CA ARG A 37 -22.74 22.13 -3.68
C ARG A 37 -21.89 23.41 -3.69
N GLN A 38 -21.96 24.26 -2.67
CA GLN A 38 -21.20 25.53 -2.62
C GLN A 38 -20.02 25.54 -1.63
N ARG A 39 -19.41 24.38 -1.37
CA ARG A 39 -18.03 24.27 -0.85
C ARG A 39 -17.10 23.58 -1.85
N HIS A 40 -17.21 23.94 -3.12
CA HIS A 40 -16.12 23.76 -4.08
C HIS A 40 -15.63 25.15 -4.42
N GLN A 41 -14.82 25.73 -3.53
CA GLN A 41 -13.88 26.75 -3.97
C GLN A 41 -13.04 26.09 -5.05
N ALA A 42 -13.12 26.62 -6.27
CA ALA A 42 -12.24 26.25 -7.35
C ALA A 42 -10.80 26.42 -6.87
N LEU A 43 -10.11 25.29 -6.64
CA LEU A 43 -8.67 25.27 -6.52
C LEU A 43 -8.09 25.90 -7.80
N PRO A 44 -7.12 26.82 -7.68
CA PRO A 44 -6.59 27.55 -8.82
C PRO A 44 -6.01 26.58 -9.86
N GLU A 45 -6.18 26.90 -11.15
CA GLU A 45 -5.73 26.11 -12.31
C GLU A 45 -4.20 25.90 -12.43
N ALA A 46 -3.42 26.25 -11.41
CA ALA A 46 -2.01 25.94 -11.32
C ALA A 46 -1.84 24.53 -10.75
N ASP A 47 -1.75 23.46 -11.58
CA ASP A 47 -1.10 22.21 -11.12
C ASP A 47 -0.87 21.05 -12.12
N ILE A 48 -1.23 21.14 -13.41
CA ILE A 48 -1.06 19.97 -14.31
C ILE A 48 0.43 19.70 -14.61
N SER A 49 1.22 20.75 -14.84
CA SER A 49 2.66 20.62 -15.10
C SER A 49 3.43 20.09 -13.88
N ASN A 50 2.93 20.39 -12.68
CA ASN A 50 3.58 20.04 -11.43
C ASN A 50 3.33 18.56 -11.09
N LEU A 51 2.07 18.10 -11.21
CA LEU A 51 1.72 16.69 -11.01
C LEU A 51 2.43 15.76 -12.01
N ALA A 52 2.52 16.17 -13.28
CA ALA A 52 3.25 15.42 -14.29
C ALA A 52 4.75 15.30 -13.96
N SER A 53 5.37 16.37 -13.43
CA SER A 53 6.76 16.34 -12.96
C SER A 53 6.92 15.40 -11.77
N VAL A 54 6.03 15.50 -10.78
CA VAL A 54 6.04 14.62 -9.59
C VAL A 54 5.91 13.15 -9.99
N LEU A 55 5.01 12.82 -10.92
CA LEU A 55 4.84 11.46 -11.45
C LEU A 55 6.10 10.98 -12.19
N ALA A 56 6.72 11.85 -13.01
CA ALA A 56 7.95 11.51 -13.71
C ALA A 56 9.11 11.25 -12.75
N ASP A 57 9.30 12.10 -11.75
CA ASP A 57 10.35 11.96 -10.73
C ASP A 57 10.12 10.74 -9.83
N LEU A 58 8.86 10.49 -9.45
CA LEU A 58 8.48 9.27 -8.73
C LEU A 58 8.74 8.02 -9.59
N GLY A 59 8.41 8.05 -10.88
CA GLY A 59 8.68 6.97 -11.83
C GLY A 59 10.18 6.69 -11.99
N LYS A 60 11.00 7.75 -12.05
CA LYS A 60 12.46 7.67 -12.09
C LYS A 60 13.03 7.07 -10.81
N ALA A 61 12.63 7.57 -9.64
CA ALA A 61 13.08 7.04 -8.35
C ALA A 61 12.66 5.58 -8.14
N SER A 62 11.48 5.21 -8.65
CA SER A 62 10.99 3.83 -8.60
C SER A 62 11.82 2.88 -9.44
N SER A 63 12.25 3.34 -10.62
CA SER A 63 13.04 2.55 -11.58
C SER A 63 14.54 2.52 -11.27
N GLU A 64 15.01 3.37 -10.35
CA GLU A 64 16.40 3.37 -9.87
C GLU A 64 16.70 2.07 -9.10
N THR A 65 17.76 1.38 -9.54
CA THR A 65 18.18 0.07 -9.02
C THR A 65 19.10 0.22 -7.82
N ASN A 66 19.79 1.35 -7.68
CA ASN A 66 20.58 1.66 -6.50
C ASN A 66 19.68 2.22 -5.38
N PRO A 67 19.50 1.51 -4.25
CA PRO A 67 18.57 1.94 -3.20
C PRO A 67 18.96 3.27 -2.54
N HIS A 68 20.25 3.58 -2.45
CA HIS A 68 20.73 4.86 -1.86
C HIS A 68 20.36 6.03 -2.75
N ARG A 69 20.64 5.95 -4.06
CA ARG A 69 20.27 7.01 -5.03
C ARG A 69 18.77 7.19 -5.14
N ALA A 70 18.01 6.10 -5.10
CA ALA A 70 16.56 6.14 -5.11
C ALA A 70 16.03 6.87 -3.86
N THR A 71 16.60 6.57 -2.70
CA THR A 71 16.26 7.22 -1.42
C THR A 71 16.57 8.71 -1.47
N GLU A 72 17.76 9.11 -1.90
CA GLU A 72 18.14 10.52 -2.06
C GLU A 72 17.19 11.27 -2.99
N SER A 73 16.81 10.65 -4.12
CA SER A 73 15.86 11.22 -5.07
C SER A 73 14.48 11.43 -4.44
N LEU A 74 14.00 10.47 -3.63
CA LEU A 74 12.72 10.58 -2.92
C LEU A 74 12.74 11.65 -1.83
N HIS A 75 13.84 11.77 -1.08
CA HIS A 75 14.03 12.87 -0.13
C HIS A 75 13.92 14.22 -0.82
N SER A 76 14.57 14.39 -1.98
CA SER A 76 14.48 15.62 -2.77
C SER A 76 13.05 15.89 -3.25
N LEU A 77 12.38 14.86 -3.77
CA LEU A 77 11.00 14.96 -4.27
C LEU A 77 10.00 15.31 -3.16
N ILE A 78 10.13 14.70 -1.98
CA ILE A 78 9.25 14.98 -0.84
C ILE A 78 9.36 16.44 -0.41
N ARG A 79 10.59 16.97 -0.34
CA ARG A 79 10.82 18.38 -0.01
C ARG A 79 10.16 19.30 -1.05
N SER A 80 10.35 19.00 -2.34
CA SER A 80 9.77 19.83 -3.41
C SER A 80 8.24 19.79 -3.43
N VAL A 81 7.62 18.64 -3.14
CA VAL A 81 6.15 18.50 -3.07
C VAL A 81 5.55 19.29 -1.90
N THR A 82 6.27 19.41 -0.79
CA THR A 82 5.74 20.02 0.44
C THR A 82 5.82 21.54 0.42
N ASP A 83 6.80 22.12 -0.28
CA ASP A 83 6.90 23.57 -0.50
C ASP A 83 5.66 24.15 -1.25
N ILE A 84 4.84 23.28 -1.84
CA ILE A 84 3.62 23.63 -2.58
C ILE A 84 2.36 23.58 -1.69
N THR A 85 2.34 22.76 -0.64
CA THR A 85 1.15 22.53 0.20
C THR A 85 1.29 23.20 1.57
N THR A 86 1.14 24.52 1.63
CA THR A 86 1.15 25.28 2.89
C THR A 86 -0.16 25.12 3.67
N SER A 87 -0.20 24.23 4.66
CA SER A 87 -1.13 24.32 5.80
C SER A 87 -0.62 23.52 7.00
N HIS A 88 0.01 24.22 7.95
CA HIS A 88 0.59 23.69 9.18
C HIS A 88 -0.46 23.41 10.28
N THR A 89 -1.24 22.33 10.14
CA THR A 89 -1.98 21.78 11.27
C THR A 89 -1.64 20.31 11.43
N LYS A 90 -1.13 19.91 12.61
CA LYS A 90 -0.76 18.53 13.00
C LYS A 90 -1.96 17.58 13.14
N ASP A 91 -3.07 17.89 12.49
CA ASP A 91 -4.27 17.07 12.49
C ASP A 91 -4.16 16.03 11.38
N TYR A 92 -3.65 14.85 11.73
CA TYR A 92 -3.67 13.70 10.85
C TYR A 92 -5.12 13.22 10.69
N SER A 93 -5.76 13.62 9.61
CA SER A 93 -7.13 13.24 9.31
C SER A 93 -7.22 11.77 8.93
N SER A 94 -8.22 11.05 9.47
CA SER A 94 -8.57 9.70 9.03
C SER A 94 -9.61 9.77 7.91
N PRO A 95 -9.35 9.22 6.71
CA PRO A 95 -10.26 9.30 5.58
C PRO A 95 -11.49 8.37 5.71
N SER A 96 -11.51 7.45 6.69
CA SER A 96 -12.41 6.28 6.66
C SER A 96 -13.41 6.13 7.82
N HIS A 97 -13.48 6.97 8.87
CA HIS A 97 -14.41 6.69 9.99
C HIS A 97 -15.24 7.84 10.55
N ALA A 98 -16.54 7.53 10.68
CA ALA A 98 -17.62 8.24 11.38
C ALA A 98 -17.52 8.18 12.93
N VAL A 99 -16.37 7.79 13.48
CA VAL A 99 -16.11 7.71 14.92
C VAL A 99 -14.78 8.42 15.19
N SER A 100 -14.78 9.40 16.09
CA SER A 100 -13.59 10.17 16.48
C SER A 100 -12.60 9.29 17.23
N ILE A 101 -11.75 8.56 16.51
CA ILE A 101 -10.64 7.78 17.07
C ILE A 101 -9.40 8.67 17.08
N SER A 102 -8.66 8.68 18.19
CA SER A 102 -7.44 9.48 18.30
C SER A 102 -6.32 8.89 17.43
N THR A 103 -5.40 9.74 16.96
CA THR A 103 -4.16 9.31 16.27
C THR A 103 -3.37 8.30 17.10
N GLY A 104 -3.35 8.46 18.43
CA GLY A 104 -2.69 7.55 19.34
C GLY A 104 -3.30 6.15 19.34
N ASP A 105 -4.63 6.05 19.31
CA ASP A 105 -5.31 4.76 19.22
C ASP A 105 -5.03 4.08 17.88
N LEU A 106 -5.05 4.85 16.76
CA LEU A 106 -4.70 4.32 15.44
C LEU A 106 -3.26 3.79 15.40
N ALA A 107 -2.31 4.45 16.04
CA ALA A 107 -0.94 3.95 16.17
C ALA A 107 -0.87 2.60 16.92
N VAL A 108 -1.66 2.45 17.98
CA VAL A 108 -1.76 1.19 18.73
C VAL A 108 -2.35 0.08 17.86
N TYR A 109 -3.40 0.38 17.09
CA TYR A 109 -4.01 -0.58 16.16
C TYR A 109 -3.08 -0.95 14.99
N ALA A 110 -2.33 0.00 14.44
CA ALA A 110 -1.33 -0.28 13.41
C ALA A 110 -0.23 -1.24 13.90
N MET A 111 0.23 -1.07 15.15
CA MET A 111 1.19 -1.98 15.76
C MET A 111 0.60 -3.35 16.09
N ARG A 112 -0.67 -3.41 16.52
CA ARG A 112 -1.40 -4.69 16.66
C ARG A 112 -1.39 -5.46 15.34
N ASP A 113 -1.75 -4.77 14.26
CA ASP A 113 -1.82 -5.33 12.92
C ASP A 113 -0.44 -5.80 12.44
N ALA A 114 0.61 -5.02 12.69
CA ALA A 114 2.00 -5.41 12.43
C ALA A 114 2.43 -6.67 13.21
N ILE A 115 2.01 -6.82 14.47
CA ILE A 115 2.28 -8.04 15.25
C ILE A 115 1.55 -9.25 14.66
N GLN A 116 0.28 -9.09 14.24
CA GLN A 116 -0.48 -10.16 13.61
C GLN A 116 0.17 -10.61 12.30
N TRP A 117 0.58 -9.65 11.47
CA TRP A 117 1.35 -9.89 10.25
C TRP A 117 2.65 -10.64 10.53
N TRP A 118 3.45 -10.15 11.48
CA TRP A 118 4.72 -10.77 11.83
C TRP A 118 4.55 -12.21 12.33
N ALA A 119 3.59 -12.44 13.24
CA ALA A 119 3.31 -13.76 13.78
C ALA A 119 2.87 -14.74 12.68
N HIS A 120 2.14 -14.26 11.67
CA HIS A 120 1.74 -15.05 10.52
C HIS A 120 2.95 -15.45 9.65
N TRP A 121 3.81 -14.49 9.31
CA TRP A 121 4.95 -14.70 8.43
C TRP A 121 6.08 -15.49 9.10
N ASP A 122 6.63 -14.96 10.19
CA ASP A 122 7.89 -15.40 10.79
C ASP A 122 7.69 -16.53 11.82
N ARG A 123 6.52 -16.61 12.46
CA ARG A 123 6.20 -17.51 13.59
C ARG A 123 7.08 -17.36 14.84
N SER A 124 8.10 -16.50 14.82
CA SER A 124 8.87 -16.11 16.00
C SER A 124 8.53 -14.67 16.41
N MET A 125 8.53 -14.44 17.72
CA MET A 125 8.38 -13.12 18.32
C MET A 125 9.65 -12.64 19.02
N LYS A 126 10.76 -13.35 18.86
CA LYS A 126 12.06 -13.04 19.48
C LYS A 126 12.87 -12.08 18.61
N ASP A 127 13.51 -11.08 19.24
CA ASP A 127 14.62 -10.29 18.69
C ASP A 127 14.46 -9.56 17.34
N ASP A 128 13.26 -9.00 17.07
CA ASP A 128 12.95 -8.22 15.86
C ASP A 128 12.03 -7.01 16.17
N TYR A 129 12.42 -6.20 17.15
CA TYR A 129 11.65 -5.02 17.57
C TYR A 129 11.47 -4.01 16.43
N TRP A 130 12.57 -3.56 15.83
CA TRP A 130 12.59 -2.51 14.83
C TRP A 130 12.05 -2.99 13.48
N LYS A 131 12.27 -4.27 13.13
CA LYS A 131 11.64 -4.87 11.95
C LYS A 131 10.12 -4.96 12.08
N ARG A 132 9.58 -5.26 13.26
CA ARG A 132 8.12 -5.21 13.50
C ARG A 132 7.59 -3.80 13.52
N LEU A 133 8.33 -2.85 14.09
CA LEU A 133 7.96 -1.45 14.05
C LEU A 133 7.96 -0.91 12.62
N TYR A 134 8.87 -1.37 11.75
CA TYR A 134 8.86 -1.06 10.32
C TYR A 134 7.53 -1.45 9.67
N ILE A 135 7.02 -2.65 9.96
CA ILE A 135 5.70 -3.08 9.47
C ILE A 135 4.58 -2.18 10.00
N ALA A 136 4.67 -1.72 11.25
CA ALA A 136 3.67 -0.78 11.79
C ALA A 136 3.73 0.59 11.10
N PHE A 137 4.93 1.06 10.74
CA PHE A 137 5.11 2.26 9.92
C PHE A 137 4.54 2.10 8.51
N SER A 138 4.52 0.88 7.96
CA SER A 138 3.90 0.61 6.66
C SER A 138 2.39 0.42 6.71
N THR A 139 1.79 0.07 7.85
CA THR A 139 0.33 -0.10 7.95
C THR A 139 -0.40 1.20 8.30
N ILE A 140 0.18 2.05 9.16
CA ILE A 140 -0.49 3.27 9.63
C ILE A 140 -0.93 4.25 8.52
N PRO A 141 -0.22 4.38 7.38
CA PRO A 141 -0.64 5.30 6.33
C PRO A 141 -1.99 4.91 5.76
N GLU A 142 -2.44 3.65 5.83
CA GLU A 142 -3.78 3.26 5.36
C GLU A 142 -4.89 4.03 6.08
N ASP A 143 -4.73 4.25 7.39
CA ASP A 143 -5.74 4.83 8.27
C ASP A 143 -5.55 6.35 8.48
N LEU A 144 -4.36 6.89 8.21
CA LEU A 144 -4.01 8.30 8.42
C LEU A 144 -3.46 8.97 7.16
N ILE A 145 -3.84 10.23 6.95
CA ILE A 145 -3.16 11.09 5.97
C ILE A 145 -1.95 11.70 6.67
N ILE A 146 -0.75 11.22 6.33
CA ILE A 146 0.51 11.70 6.91
C ILE A 146 1.31 12.40 5.79
N PRO A 147 1.57 13.72 5.91
CA PRO A 147 2.45 14.41 4.98
C PRO A 147 3.85 13.75 4.98
N PRO A 148 4.42 13.41 3.82
CA PRO A 148 5.71 12.73 3.76
C PRO A 148 6.85 13.55 4.40
N GLN A 149 6.75 14.88 4.39
CA GLN A 149 7.71 15.75 5.08
C GLN A 149 7.65 15.61 6.61
N HIS A 150 6.46 15.40 7.19
CA HIS A 150 6.34 15.17 8.64
C HIS A 150 7.02 13.86 9.05
N LEU A 151 7.10 12.88 8.15
CA LEU A 151 7.87 11.65 8.35
C LEU A 151 9.38 11.96 8.38
N LEU A 152 9.88 12.74 7.40
CA LEU A 152 11.30 13.09 7.29
C LEU A 152 11.80 13.98 8.44
N ASP A 153 10.99 14.96 8.85
CA ASP A 153 11.34 15.91 9.91
C ASP A 153 11.20 15.31 11.32
N GLY A 154 10.64 14.10 11.42
CA GLY A 154 10.37 13.44 12.70
C GLY A 154 9.21 14.07 13.50
N GLU A 155 8.37 14.86 12.83
CA GLU A 155 7.13 15.38 13.42
C GLU A 155 6.10 14.28 13.64
N PHE A 156 5.98 13.35 12.69
CA PHE A 156 5.20 12.13 12.87
C PHE A 156 5.98 11.12 13.70
N ARG A 157 5.36 10.64 14.78
CA ARG A 157 5.92 9.63 15.67
C ARG A 157 4.92 8.51 15.88
N LEU A 158 5.31 7.30 15.52
CA LEU A 158 4.52 6.10 15.76
C LEU A 158 4.93 5.50 17.11
N LEU A 159 4.01 5.54 18.08
CA LEU A 159 4.28 5.08 19.45
C LEU A 159 5.52 5.74 20.06
N GLY A 160 5.71 7.04 19.83
CA GLY A 160 6.87 7.81 20.31
C GLY A 160 8.12 7.74 19.42
N ASN A 161 8.22 6.74 18.54
CA ASN A 161 9.38 6.53 17.67
C ASN A 161 9.24 7.36 16.37
N SER A 162 10.28 8.09 15.99
CA SER A 162 10.35 8.79 14.69
C SER A 162 10.85 7.86 13.57
N PHE A 163 10.75 8.33 12.33
CA PHE A 163 11.34 7.63 11.17
C PHE A 163 12.86 7.46 11.30
N ALA A 164 13.55 8.47 11.82
CA ALA A 164 14.99 8.40 12.07
C ALA A 164 15.33 7.34 13.15
N ASP A 165 14.52 7.26 14.21
CA ASP A 165 14.68 6.23 15.24
C ASP A 165 14.51 4.83 14.64
N LEU A 166 13.50 4.64 13.77
CA LEU A 166 13.29 3.38 13.05
C LEU A 166 14.51 2.98 12.22
N MET A 167 15.04 3.87 11.39
CA MET A 167 16.21 3.58 10.54
C MET A 167 17.46 3.26 11.38
N ASN A 168 17.69 4.01 12.47
CA ASN A 168 18.78 3.73 13.41
C ASN A 168 18.58 2.39 14.12
N GLY A 169 17.36 2.10 14.54
CA GLY A 169 16.98 0.87 15.18
C GLY A 169 17.24 -0.37 14.32
N LEU A 170 16.91 -0.32 13.04
CA LEU A 170 17.22 -1.40 12.09
C LEU A 170 18.74 -1.66 12.01
N ARG A 171 19.59 -0.63 12.14
CA ARG A 171 21.06 -0.81 12.23
C ARG A 171 21.44 -1.57 13.51
N THR A 172 20.80 -1.26 14.64
CA THR A 172 21.05 -1.98 15.91
C THR A 172 20.66 -3.45 15.84
N GLU A 173 19.71 -3.81 14.97
CA GLU A 173 19.31 -5.19 14.69
C GLU A 173 20.15 -5.87 13.59
N SER A 174 21.31 -5.30 13.25
CA SER A 174 22.24 -5.85 12.25
C SER A 174 21.64 -6.02 10.85
N VAL A 175 20.66 -5.19 10.47
CA VAL A 175 20.16 -5.14 9.09
C VAL A 175 21.25 -4.50 8.22
N ALA A 176 21.54 -5.11 7.06
CA ALA A 176 22.56 -4.61 6.14
C ALA A 176 22.19 -3.22 5.60
N ALA A 177 23.19 -2.35 5.40
CA ALA A 177 22.97 -0.96 4.98
C ALA A 177 22.16 -0.83 3.68
N ASP A 178 22.43 -1.69 2.69
CA ASP A 178 21.68 -1.68 1.42
C ASP A 178 20.21 -2.11 1.61
N ASN A 179 19.95 -3.03 2.55
CA ASN A 179 18.58 -3.41 2.89
C ASN A 179 17.86 -2.28 3.63
N ILE A 180 18.56 -1.55 4.50
CA ILE A 180 17.98 -0.37 5.16
C ILE A 180 17.64 0.70 4.14
N ALA A 181 18.55 1.02 3.21
CA ALA A 181 18.27 1.99 2.14
C ALA A 181 17.11 1.54 1.25
N PHE A 182 17.02 0.25 0.95
CA PHE A 182 15.90 -0.30 0.18
C PHE A 182 14.57 -0.18 0.95
N MET A 183 14.57 -0.54 2.23
CA MET A 183 13.42 -0.41 3.11
C MET A 183 12.98 1.05 3.31
N GLU A 184 13.94 1.98 3.40
CA GLU A 184 13.72 3.42 3.47
C GLU A 184 13.04 3.92 2.19
N LYS A 185 13.61 3.59 1.02
CA LYS A 185 13.02 3.85 -0.30
C LYS A 185 11.54 3.42 -0.33
N CYS A 186 11.23 2.18 0.06
CA CYS A 186 9.87 1.66 0.01
C CYS A 186 8.89 2.44 0.92
N LEU A 187 9.29 2.81 2.14
CA LEU A 187 8.44 3.62 3.03
C LEU A 187 8.21 5.02 2.45
N LEU A 188 9.26 5.69 1.98
CA LEU A 188 9.13 7.03 1.42
C LEU A 188 8.21 7.06 0.19
N GLN A 189 8.32 6.06 -0.69
CA GLN A 189 7.40 5.89 -1.82
C GLN A 189 5.97 5.67 -1.35
N GLN A 190 5.76 4.78 -0.39
CA GLN A 190 4.43 4.48 0.15
C GLN A 190 3.78 5.74 0.72
N TYR A 191 4.47 6.47 1.58
CA TYR A 191 3.92 7.68 2.21
C TYR A 191 3.60 8.76 1.17
N LEU A 192 4.48 8.97 0.19
CA LEU A 192 4.24 9.93 -0.89
C LEU A 192 3.01 9.54 -1.73
N VAL A 193 2.93 8.29 -2.18
CA VAL A 193 1.81 7.82 -3.00
C VAL A 193 0.50 7.84 -2.21
N GLN A 194 0.49 7.37 -0.95
CA GLN A 194 -0.72 7.38 -0.13
C GLN A 194 -1.17 8.80 0.22
N TYR A 195 -0.23 9.72 0.45
CA TYR A 195 -0.57 11.12 0.65
C TYR A 195 -1.23 11.70 -0.60
N LEU A 196 -0.57 11.60 -1.76
CA LEU A 196 -1.10 12.10 -3.04
C LEU A 196 -2.45 11.47 -3.41
N ASP A 197 -2.61 10.15 -3.25
CA ASP A 197 -3.88 9.47 -3.51
C ASP A 197 -5.02 10.02 -2.65
N LYS A 198 -4.74 10.41 -1.41
CA LYS A 198 -5.75 10.91 -0.47
C LYS A 198 -6.02 12.40 -0.63
N THR A 199 -5.01 13.20 -0.97
CA THR A 199 -5.12 14.67 -1.02
C THR A 199 -5.37 15.23 -2.41
N ASP A 200 -4.98 14.53 -3.48
CA ASP A 200 -5.12 14.99 -4.86
C ASP A 200 -6.06 14.08 -5.68
N PRO A 201 -7.31 14.51 -5.95
CA PRO A 201 -8.25 13.77 -6.78
C PRO A 201 -7.76 13.50 -8.22
N LYS A 202 -6.92 14.38 -8.79
CA LYS A 202 -6.37 14.18 -10.14
C LYS A 202 -5.36 13.05 -10.15
N PHE A 203 -4.44 13.03 -9.17
CA PHE A 203 -3.52 11.90 -8.98
C PHE A 203 -4.33 10.60 -8.86
N ARG A 204 -5.31 10.55 -7.94
CA ARG A 204 -6.18 9.38 -7.76
C ARG A 204 -6.84 8.92 -9.06
N ASN A 205 -7.34 9.84 -9.88
CA ASN A 205 -8.00 9.49 -11.15
C ASN A 205 -7.01 8.94 -12.19
N ILE A 206 -5.83 9.54 -12.34
CA ILE A 206 -4.76 9.02 -13.21
C ILE A 206 -4.42 7.60 -12.80
N MET A 207 -4.24 7.38 -11.50
CA MET A 207 -3.85 6.09 -10.92
C MET A 207 -4.90 5.02 -11.12
N ARG A 208 -6.18 5.39 -11.17
CA ARG A 208 -7.30 4.48 -11.45
C ARG A 208 -7.55 4.24 -12.94
N SER A 209 -7.06 5.10 -13.83
CA SER A 209 -7.36 5.02 -15.27
C SER A 209 -6.54 3.98 -16.04
N ASP A 210 -5.44 3.47 -15.47
CA ASP A 210 -4.53 2.52 -16.11
C ASP A 210 -4.32 1.29 -15.21
N SER A 211 -4.64 0.10 -15.71
CA SER A 211 -4.58 -1.16 -14.96
C SER A 211 -3.14 -1.58 -14.61
N GLU A 212 -2.15 -1.31 -15.47
CA GLU A 212 -0.74 -1.59 -15.19
C GLU A 212 -0.23 -0.66 -14.09
N CYS A 213 -0.60 0.62 -14.16
CA CYS A 213 -0.39 1.56 -13.07
C CYS A 213 -1.05 1.06 -11.78
N GLN A 214 -2.33 0.69 -11.80
CA GLN A 214 -3.04 0.25 -10.60
C GLN A 214 -2.31 -0.90 -9.88
N ALA A 215 -1.85 -1.93 -10.59
CA ALA A 215 -1.14 -3.06 -9.99
C ALA A 215 0.15 -2.59 -9.30
N ARG A 216 1.01 -1.87 -10.04
CA ARG A 216 2.29 -1.35 -9.52
C ARG A 216 2.10 -0.44 -8.30
N TRP A 217 1.04 0.37 -8.30
CA TRP A 217 0.80 1.32 -7.23
C TRP A 217 0.15 0.70 -5.99
N ARG A 218 -0.67 -0.35 -6.15
CA ARG A 218 -1.16 -1.13 -5.02
C ARG A 218 0.01 -1.74 -4.23
N ASP A 219 1.01 -2.27 -4.93
CA ASP A 219 2.20 -2.85 -4.27
C ASP A 219 2.99 -1.81 -3.48
N ILE A 220 3.11 -0.59 -4.02
CA ILE A 220 3.75 0.54 -3.34
C ILE A 220 2.91 0.97 -2.12
N MET A 221 1.58 1.05 -2.27
CA MET A 221 0.68 1.43 -1.18
C MET A 221 0.63 0.39 -0.06
N ALA A 222 0.81 -0.90 -0.36
CA ALA A 222 0.89 -1.99 0.62
C ALA A 222 2.30 -2.16 1.21
N ASN A 223 3.33 -1.61 0.55
CA ASN A 223 4.74 -1.78 0.92
C ASN A 223 5.13 -3.25 1.12
N THR A 224 4.66 -4.09 0.18
CA THR A 224 4.98 -5.53 0.14
C THR A 224 6.48 -5.74 -0.01
N TYR A 225 7.16 -4.87 -0.77
CA TYR A 225 8.61 -4.92 -0.96
C TYR A 225 9.40 -4.75 0.34
N GLY A 226 9.16 -3.67 1.07
CA GLY A 226 9.87 -3.35 2.30
C GLY A 226 9.54 -4.34 3.42
N SER A 227 8.29 -4.76 3.51
CA SER A 227 7.84 -5.76 4.50
C SER A 227 8.52 -7.12 4.27
N THR A 228 8.62 -7.55 3.01
CA THR A 228 9.38 -8.75 2.64
C THR A 228 10.87 -8.60 2.98
N ALA A 229 11.44 -7.42 2.75
CA ALA A 229 12.83 -7.16 3.09
C ALA A 229 13.10 -7.26 4.61
N ALA A 230 12.19 -6.74 5.43
CA ALA A 230 12.25 -6.88 6.89
C ALA A 230 12.20 -8.36 7.30
N LEU A 231 11.31 -9.14 6.71
CA LEU A 231 11.15 -10.58 7.01
C LEU A 231 12.41 -11.39 6.66
N LEU A 232 12.99 -11.13 5.49
CA LEU A 232 14.23 -11.78 5.05
C LEU A 232 15.43 -11.38 5.92
N ALA A 233 15.47 -10.12 6.40
CA ALA A 233 16.50 -9.64 7.30
C ALA A 233 16.44 -10.32 8.68
N ALA A 234 15.24 -10.56 9.24
CA ALA A 234 15.07 -11.30 10.50
C ALA A 234 15.67 -12.71 10.42
N ASN A 235 15.53 -13.36 9.26
CA ASN A 235 15.99 -14.71 9.02
C ASN A 235 17.46 -14.79 8.56
N LYS A 236 18.23 -13.70 8.68
CA LYS A 236 19.66 -13.61 8.31
C LYS A 236 19.96 -14.11 6.89
N SER A 237 18.99 -14.02 5.98
CA SER A 237 19.14 -14.49 4.61
C SER A 237 20.05 -13.53 3.84
N LYS A 238 21.33 -13.91 3.72
CA LYS A 238 22.37 -13.16 3.00
C LYS A 238 22.32 -13.48 1.51
N SER A 239 21.47 -12.83 0.72
CA SER A 239 21.66 -12.84 -0.74
C SER A 239 20.86 -11.76 -1.42
N VAL A 240 21.55 -10.73 -1.94
CA VAL A 240 21.00 -9.63 -2.76
C VAL A 240 20.45 -10.15 -4.10
N GLY A 241 20.95 -11.30 -4.60
CA GLY A 241 20.47 -11.91 -5.86
C GLY A 241 19.23 -12.79 -5.71
N LEU A 242 19.16 -13.63 -4.66
CA LEU A 242 17.94 -14.38 -4.31
C LEU A 242 16.87 -13.46 -3.73
N PHE A 243 17.26 -12.34 -3.12
CA PHE A 243 16.34 -11.27 -2.71
C PHE A 243 15.50 -10.80 -3.89
N GLY A 244 16.12 -10.49 -5.04
CA GLY A 244 15.41 -9.97 -6.21
C GLY A 244 14.31 -10.90 -6.70
N THR A 245 14.61 -12.18 -6.90
CA THR A 245 13.63 -13.18 -7.36
C THR A 245 12.57 -13.46 -6.30
N ALA A 246 12.96 -13.73 -5.05
CA ALA A 246 12.02 -13.98 -3.94
C ALA A 246 11.03 -12.82 -3.75
N LEU A 247 11.54 -11.60 -3.81
CA LEU A 247 10.79 -10.36 -3.71
C LEU A 247 9.80 -10.25 -4.85
N GLN A 248 10.27 -10.31 -6.11
CA GLN A 248 9.46 -10.31 -7.34
C GLN A 248 8.31 -11.34 -7.31
N MET A 249 8.61 -12.55 -6.85
CA MET A 249 7.61 -13.61 -6.70
C MET A 249 6.58 -13.26 -5.62
N THR A 250 7.03 -12.70 -4.49
CA THR A 250 6.14 -12.27 -3.39
C THR A 250 5.15 -11.23 -3.85
N ILE A 251 5.59 -10.25 -4.63
CA ILE A 251 4.72 -9.19 -5.15
C ILE A 251 3.71 -9.76 -6.11
N THR A 252 4.19 -10.45 -7.16
CA THR A 252 3.31 -11.07 -8.16
C THR A 252 2.21 -11.84 -7.45
N MET A 253 2.58 -12.70 -6.51
CA MET A 253 1.64 -13.56 -5.81
C MET A 253 0.71 -12.82 -4.85
N ASP A 254 1.17 -11.75 -4.19
CA ASP A 254 0.32 -10.90 -3.34
C ASP A 254 -0.71 -10.14 -4.18
N THR A 255 -0.29 -9.57 -5.32
CA THR A 255 -1.19 -8.95 -6.30
C THR A 255 -2.23 -9.96 -6.80
N LEU A 256 -1.80 -11.16 -7.20
CA LEU A 256 -2.71 -12.21 -7.69
C LEU A 256 -3.67 -12.70 -6.59
N ALA A 257 -3.18 -12.84 -5.36
CA ALA A 257 -3.99 -13.26 -4.22
C ALA A 257 -5.07 -12.22 -3.90
N MET A 258 -4.71 -10.94 -3.91
CA MET A 258 -5.64 -9.84 -3.65
C MET A 258 -6.69 -9.70 -4.74
N GLU A 259 -6.34 -9.89 -6.00
CA GLU A 259 -7.32 -9.90 -7.09
C GLU A 259 -8.36 -11.02 -6.91
N GLN A 260 -7.93 -12.24 -6.58
CA GLN A 260 -8.83 -13.36 -6.31
C GLN A 260 -9.76 -13.11 -5.11
N VAL A 261 -9.26 -12.45 -4.06
CA VAL A 261 -10.06 -12.10 -2.89
C VAL A 261 -11.04 -10.96 -3.16
N CYS A 262 -10.63 -9.93 -3.91
CA CYS A 262 -11.56 -8.88 -4.34
C CYS A 262 -12.69 -9.45 -5.20
N HIS A 263 -12.40 -10.35 -6.14
CA HIS A 263 -13.42 -11.01 -6.97
C HIS A 263 -14.40 -11.87 -6.16
N SER A 264 -13.93 -12.54 -5.10
CA SER A 264 -14.77 -13.41 -4.26
C SER A 264 -15.56 -12.66 -3.17
N LEU A 265 -15.20 -11.41 -2.85
CA LEU A 265 -15.80 -10.61 -1.77
C LEU A 265 -16.76 -9.51 -2.24
N ILE A 266 -16.84 -9.19 -3.54
CA ILE A 266 -17.78 -8.21 -4.10
C ILE A 266 -19.16 -8.88 -4.29
N PRO A 267 -20.23 -8.40 -3.63
CA PRO A 267 -21.59 -8.83 -3.94
C PRO A 267 -21.95 -8.46 -5.39
N ALA A 268 -22.66 -9.33 -6.09
CA ALA A 268 -23.08 -9.17 -7.49
C ALA A 268 -23.95 -7.93 -7.82
N THR A 269 -24.09 -6.99 -6.89
CA THR A 269 -24.95 -5.79 -6.98
C THR A 269 -24.19 -4.46 -6.95
N MET A 270 -22.86 -4.43 -6.81
CA MET A 270 -22.07 -3.23 -7.08
C MET A 270 -21.60 -3.23 -8.53
N ASP A 271 -21.72 -2.07 -9.18
CA ASP A 271 -21.56 -1.86 -10.61
C ASP A 271 -20.23 -2.45 -11.12
N SER A 272 -20.33 -3.62 -11.74
CA SER A 272 -19.22 -4.52 -12.09
C SER A 272 -18.40 -4.05 -13.30
N GLN A 273 -18.48 -2.77 -13.68
CA GLN A 273 -17.75 -2.23 -14.83
C GLN A 273 -16.28 -1.89 -14.52
N ASP A 274 -15.92 -1.60 -13.27
CA ASP A 274 -14.54 -1.25 -12.89
C ASP A 274 -13.60 -2.45 -12.63
N TYR A 275 -14.11 -3.69 -12.67
CA TYR A 275 -13.35 -4.90 -12.30
C TYR A 275 -13.37 -6.01 -13.37
N ARG A 276 -13.64 -5.68 -14.64
CA ARG A 276 -13.62 -6.68 -15.72
C ARG A 276 -12.33 -6.62 -16.53
N GLN A 277 -11.55 -7.70 -16.45
CA GLN A 277 -11.08 -8.55 -17.57
C GLN A 277 -9.73 -9.20 -17.26
N CYS A 278 -9.72 -10.11 -16.30
CA CYS A 278 -8.56 -10.96 -16.09
C CYS A 278 -9.08 -12.36 -15.71
N SER A 279 -8.86 -13.34 -16.59
CA SER A 279 -9.57 -14.62 -16.53
C SER A 279 -9.06 -15.46 -15.35
N GLU A 280 -9.93 -15.73 -14.38
CA GLU A 280 -9.66 -16.49 -13.15
C GLU A 280 -8.80 -17.77 -13.34
N PRO A 281 -8.94 -18.57 -14.44
CA PRO A 281 -8.13 -19.77 -14.65
C PRO A 281 -6.65 -19.50 -14.91
N GLU A 282 -6.32 -18.44 -15.64
CA GLU A 282 -4.95 -18.09 -16.01
C GLU A 282 -4.16 -17.61 -14.77
N PHE A 283 -4.81 -16.80 -13.92
CA PHE A 283 -4.23 -16.33 -12.66
C PHE A 283 -3.93 -17.44 -11.68
N ARG A 284 -4.84 -18.39 -11.55
CA ARG A 284 -4.63 -19.57 -10.69
C ARG A 284 -3.47 -20.42 -11.20
N GLY A 285 -3.34 -20.58 -12.52
CA GLY A 285 -2.22 -21.29 -13.15
C GLY A 285 -0.88 -20.62 -12.85
N VAL A 286 -0.79 -19.30 -13.05
CA VAL A 286 0.41 -18.50 -12.78
C VAL A 286 0.76 -18.54 -11.29
N TYR A 287 -0.20 -18.30 -10.39
CA TYR A 287 0.02 -18.36 -8.94
C TYR A 287 0.58 -19.73 -8.49
N LEU A 288 0.02 -20.84 -9.00
CA LEU A 288 0.50 -22.19 -8.68
C LEU A 288 1.92 -22.46 -9.23
N GLN A 289 2.24 -21.95 -10.43
CA GLN A 289 3.59 -22.02 -10.97
C GLN A 289 4.59 -21.27 -10.09
N TYR A 290 4.26 -20.04 -9.68
CA TYR A 290 5.09 -19.27 -8.76
C TYR A 290 5.23 -19.93 -7.38
N MET A 291 4.17 -20.54 -6.83
CA MET A 291 4.30 -21.37 -5.64
C MET A 291 5.30 -22.51 -5.86
N ASN A 292 5.21 -23.25 -6.96
CA ASN A 292 6.14 -24.36 -7.24
C ASN A 292 7.58 -23.87 -7.37
N LEU A 293 7.81 -22.75 -8.06
CA LEU A 293 9.12 -22.10 -8.14
C LEU A 293 9.64 -21.69 -6.76
N LEU A 294 8.75 -21.20 -5.89
CA LEU A 294 9.12 -20.73 -4.56
C LEU A 294 9.60 -21.89 -3.70
N HIS A 295 8.99 -23.07 -3.82
CA HIS A 295 9.42 -24.28 -3.11
C HIS A 295 10.83 -24.74 -3.50
N MET A 296 11.40 -24.23 -4.60
CA MET A 296 12.76 -24.57 -5.03
C MET A 296 13.84 -23.67 -4.41
N ILE A 297 13.49 -22.58 -3.70
CA ILE A 297 14.48 -21.69 -3.07
C ILE A 297 14.62 -21.95 -1.56
N PRO A 298 15.81 -21.77 -0.95
CA PRO A 298 16.01 -22.05 0.48
C PRO A 298 15.12 -21.24 1.44
N THR A 299 14.63 -20.08 1.00
CA THR A 299 13.75 -19.18 1.76
C THR A 299 12.26 -19.52 1.61
N ALA A 300 11.90 -20.58 0.89
CA ALA A 300 10.52 -20.97 0.60
C ALA A 300 9.61 -21.06 1.83
N PRO A 301 10.01 -21.69 2.96
CA PRO A 301 9.09 -21.86 4.09
C PRO A 301 8.66 -20.54 4.74
N LEU A 302 9.51 -19.51 4.61
CA LEU A 302 9.26 -18.17 5.12
C LEU A 302 8.40 -17.37 4.14
N LEU A 303 8.82 -17.34 2.88
CA LEU A 303 8.16 -16.54 1.84
C LEU A 303 6.80 -17.11 1.45
N SER A 304 6.63 -18.44 1.45
CA SER A 304 5.37 -19.10 1.07
C SER A 304 4.17 -18.62 1.89
N ARG A 305 4.39 -18.15 3.12
CA ARG A 305 3.32 -17.56 3.95
C ARG A 305 3.08 -16.11 3.59
N SER A 306 4.15 -15.35 3.38
CA SER A 306 4.05 -13.96 2.92
C SER A 306 3.28 -13.88 1.61
N VAL A 307 3.67 -14.67 0.61
CA VAL A 307 3.06 -14.67 -0.73
C VAL A 307 1.62 -15.17 -0.77
N SER A 308 1.22 -16.02 0.20
CA SER A 308 -0.14 -16.60 0.24
C SER A 308 -1.06 -15.85 1.19
N SER A 309 -0.54 -14.88 1.92
CA SER A 309 -1.26 -14.15 2.97
C SER A 309 -2.56 -13.52 2.48
N GLY A 310 -2.56 -12.99 1.26
CA GLY A 310 -3.76 -12.41 0.63
C GLY A 310 -4.94 -13.38 0.63
N LEU A 311 -4.71 -14.66 0.30
CA LEU A 311 -5.78 -15.66 0.12
C LEU A 311 -6.45 -16.12 1.42
N HIS A 312 -5.70 -16.21 2.52
CA HIS A 312 -6.17 -16.91 3.72
C HIS A 312 -6.01 -16.12 5.01
N PHE A 313 -5.02 -15.23 5.09
CA PHE A 313 -4.75 -14.48 6.31
C PHE A 313 -5.50 -13.15 6.33
N ILE A 314 -5.47 -12.36 5.25
CA ILE A 314 -6.14 -11.04 5.19
C ILE A 314 -7.63 -11.14 5.55
N PRO A 315 -8.43 -12.10 5.05
CA PRO A 315 -9.84 -12.21 5.44
C PRO A 315 -10.07 -12.47 6.94
N SER A 316 -9.07 -13.05 7.62
CA SER A 316 -9.10 -13.38 9.05
C SER A 316 -8.52 -12.30 9.95
N MET A 317 -7.72 -11.38 9.40
CA MET A 317 -7.01 -10.34 10.12
C MET A 317 -7.98 -9.31 10.72
N ASP A 318 -7.71 -8.88 11.96
CA ASP A 318 -8.60 -7.95 12.66
C ASP A 318 -8.73 -6.62 11.90
N GLY A 319 -7.62 -5.99 11.51
CA GLY A 319 -7.65 -4.73 10.74
C GLY A 319 -8.51 -4.78 9.47
N ALA A 320 -8.42 -5.87 8.71
CA ALA A 320 -9.24 -6.05 7.50
C ALA A 320 -10.74 -6.22 7.83
N ARG A 321 -11.08 -7.00 8.86
CA ARG A 321 -12.46 -7.22 9.31
C ARG A 321 -13.08 -5.97 9.92
N GLU A 322 -12.29 -5.20 10.66
CA GLU A 322 -12.66 -3.92 11.26
C GLU A 322 -13.00 -2.88 10.19
N ARG A 323 -12.12 -2.71 9.18
CA ARG A 323 -12.37 -1.80 8.05
C ARG A 323 -13.65 -2.15 7.32
N ARG A 324 -13.90 -3.44 7.07
CA ARG A 324 -15.13 -3.90 6.41
C ARG A 324 -16.40 -3.61 7.22
N LYS A 325 -16.31 -3.71 8.54
CA LYS A 325 -17.47 -3.56 9.45
C LYS A 325 -17.60 -2.18 10.07
N SER A 326 -16.62 -1.29 9.87
CA SER A 326 -16.50 0.00 10.55
C SER A 326 -16.62 -0.11 12.08
N VAL A 327 -16.01 -1.15 12.66
CA VAL A 327 -15.93 -1.36 14.12
C VAL A 327 -14.50 -1.66 14.51
N ARG A 328 -14.10 -1.36 15.74
CA ARG A 328 -12.82 -1.80 16.30
C ARG A 328 -13.03 -2.94 17.28
N PHE A 329 -12.19 -3.96 17.18
CA PHE A 329 -12.14 -5.08 18.10
C PHE A 329 -11.22 -4.76 19.28
N PRO A 330 -11.62 -5.14 20.50
CA PRO A 330 -10.77 -4.98 21.67
C PRO A 330 -9.55 -5.91 21.55
N MET A 331 -8.38 -5.42 21.94
CA MET A 331 -7.20 -6.25 22.10
C MET A 331 -7.28 -7.05 23.41
N SER A 332 -6.78 -8.28 23.40
CA SER A 332 -6.53 -9.00 24.65
C SER A 332 -5.48 -8.26 25.49
N VAL A 333 -5.54 -8.40 26.82
CA VAL A 333 -4.59 -7.74 27.73
C VAL A 333 -3.13 -8.05 27.39
N SER A 334 -2.85 -9.31 27.03
CA SER A 334 -1.50 -9.74 26.62
C SER A 334 -1.03 -9.02 25.35
N LEU A 335 -1.88 -8.93 24.33
CA LEU A 335 -1.56 -8.25 23.09
C LEU A 335 -1.39 -6.75 23.31
N LEU A 336 -2.25 -6.13 24.11
CA LEU A 336 -2.14 -4.71 24.44
C LEU A 336 -0.84 -4.40 25.19
N ASN A 337 -0.45 -5.22 26.17
CA ASN A 337 0.83 -5.07 26.86
C ASN A 337 2.01 -5.22 25.90
N LYS A 338 1.92 -6.15 24.94
CA LYS A 338 2.93 -6.32 23.91
C LYS A 338 2.99 -5.12 22.96
N VAL A 339 1.87 -4.52 22.58
CA VAL A 339 1.85 -3.29 21.76
C VAL A 339 2.46 -2.12 22.56
N ARG A 340 2.09 -1.98 23.83
CA ARG A 340 2.63 -0.93 24.71
C ARG A 340 4.13 -1.04 24.93
N SER A 341 4.72 -2.23 24.81
CA SER A 341 6.19 -2.36 24.89
C SER A 341 6.93 -1.71 23.71
N TYR A 342 6.23 -1.23 22.68
CA TYR A 342 6.79 -0.44 21.58
C TYR A 342 6.63 1.08 21.78
N SER A 343 5.92 1.49 22.82
CA SER A 343 5.81 2.91 23.19
C SER A 343 7.04 3.31 23.98
N GLN A 344 7.76 4.34 23.51
CA GLN A 344 8.85 4.98 24.24
C GLN A 344 8.37 6.14 25.10
#